data_AF-A0A929H209-F1
#
_entry.id   AF-A0A929H209-F1
#
_cell.length_a   1.000
_cell.length_b   1.000
_cell.length_c   1.000
_cell.angle_alpha   90.00
_cell.angle_beta   90.00
_cell.angle_gamma   90.00
#
_symmetry.space_group_name_H-M   'P 1'
#
loop_
_entity.id
_entity.type
_entity.pdbx_description
1 polymer ?
#
loop_
_entity_poly.entity_id
_entity_poly.type
_entity_poly.pdbx_seq_one_letter_code
_entity_poly.pdbx_strand_id
1 'polypeptide(L)'
;MSTLTIDGQEVHAEEGQTILEVAKENGIEIPTLCHHPLLEPYGACRLCTVEVIRRGWSKLETACTHPAWDGLEVKTRSPAVIEARKVIMGLFLSRCPNVPIIQDLAREYGVMEPPFPVDDPDEKCILCGLCVRTCHELVKADVLDFSECGPERRVGPAFLEKTRQCIGCGACTIVCPTGAIEIVLEKEGVYKEKPLGPTSAIWVPSLQAVPRVPVIDTDACIRFRQNDRTDGEIADACGACQMLCEADAIDFDQQDEIIELDVGAIIIATGFEMWDPTQLSQYSYGKSPNIITGMEFERLSNSGGITGGEILLADGSTPERVAIIHCVGSRDHNAHEYCSRVCCMYSLKQAHLVRDKTGADVYEFYMDMRAFGKAYEEFYERIQEEGVTMIRGRGAEVEVLPDGKLRVKGEDANLGRTVQVDVGMVVLSTAIEAPHDAERVATLFGLGRTEDGFFAEAHPKMRPVETNTDGVFLAGAAQGPRDVPDTVAHAGAAASMALALLDKGEVTISPATAVVNEELCAACKTCISLCPYTAISFIEEDNVARVNEALCKGCGTCAAACPSGAIMARHFTDQQILAQIEGLFRVPA
;
A
#
# COMPACT_ATOMS: atom_id res chain seq x y z
N MET A 1 -2.95 -42.28 25.05
CA MET A 1 -2.89 -41.28 26.13
C MET A 1 -1.94 -41.79 27.18
N SER A 2 -0.84 -41.07 27.38
CA SER A 2 0.12 -41.31 28.45
C SER A 2 -0.32 -40.52 29.68
N THR A 3 -0.25 -41.12 30.87
CA THR A 3 -0.55 -40.43 32.13
C THR A 3 0.76 -40.06 32.80
N LEU A 4 0.92 -38.78 33.13
CA LEU A 4 2.07 -38.28 33.88
C LEU A 4 1.61 -37.37 35.00
N THR A 5 2.49 -37.14 35.97
CA THR A 5 2.21 -36.25 37.09
C THR A 5 3.13 -35.04 37.01
N ILE A 6 2.58 -33.82 36.95
CA ILE A 6 3.36 -32.58 36.97
C ILE A 6 3.01 -31.85 38.28
N ASP A 7 4.00 -31.62 39.15
CA ASP A 7 3.85 -30.98 40.47
C ASP A 7 2.74 -31.60 41.35
N GLY A 8 2.53 -32.92 41.21
CA GLY A 8 1.50 -33.66 41.95
C GLY A 8 0.12 -33.66 41.28
N GLN A 9 -0.08 -32.93 40.18
CA GLN A 9 -1.28 -32.96 39.35
C GLN A 9 -1.16 -34.06 38.29
N GLU A 10 -2.13 -34.97 38.26
CA GLU A 10 -2.24 -35.98 37.19
C GLU A 10 -2.75 -35.30 35.91
N VAL A 11 -2.01 -35.46 34.82
CA VAL A 11 -2.31 -34.88 33.51
C VAL A 11 -2.19 -35.94 32.42
N HIS A 12 -2.93 -35.75 31.34
CA HIS A 12 -2.93 -36.65 30.19
C HIS A 12 -2.20 -36.02 29.03
N ALA A 13 -1.36 -36.80 28.37
CA ALA A 13 -0.65 -36.42 27.16
C ALA A 13 -1.10 -37.28 25.97
N GLU A 14 -1.26 -36.63 24.83
CA GLU A 14 -1.36 -37.26 23.53
C GLU A 14 0.01 -37.77 23.05
N GLU A 15 -0.01 -38.67 22.07
CA GLU A 15 1.22 -39.28 21.57
C GLU A 15 2.06 -38.25 20.81
N GLY A 16 3.31 -38.06 21.25
CA GLY A 16 4.24 -37.11 20.62
C GLY A 16 4.32 -35.73 21.29
N GLN A 17 3.39 -35.38 22.20
CA GLN A 17 3.46 -34.11 22.93
C GLN A 17 4.70 -34.04 23.84
N THR A 18 5.23 -32.84 23.96
CA THR A 18 6.31 -32.50 24.90
C THR A 18 5.75 -32.19 26.29
N ILE A 19 6.60 -32.28 27.31
CA ILE A 19 6.20 -31.91 28.68
C ILE A 19 5.68 -30.47 28.75
N LEU A 20 6.25 -29.55 27.95
CA LEU A 20 5.84 -28.15 27.93
C LEU A 20 4.44 -27.95 27.33
N GLU A 21 4.10 -28.64 26.25
CA GLU A 21 2.77 -28.55 25.63
C GLU A 21 1.70 -29.05 26.60
N VAL A 22 1.94 -30.22 27.21
CA VAL A 22 1.04 -30.79 28.22
C VAL A 22 0.88 -29.86 29.42
N ALA A 23 1.98 -29.26 29.89
CA ALA A 23 1.94 -28.31 31.00
C ALA A 23 1.08 -27.09 30.64
N LYS A 24 1.25 -26.52 29.44
CA LYS A 24 0.47 -25.35 28.97
C LYS A 24 -1.02 -25.66 28.86
N GLU A 25 -1.38 -26.80 28.28
CA GLU A 25 -2.78 -27.24 28.15
C GLU A 25 -3.49 -27.40 29.50
N ASN A 26 -2.72 -27.74 30.55
CA ASN A 26 -3.22 -27.95 31.90
C ASN A 26 -3.01 -26.74 32.82
N GLY A 27 -2.63 -25.57 32.28
CA GLY A 27 -2.47 -24.33 33.04
C GLY A 27 -1.25 -24.29 33.97
N ILE A 28 -0.27 -25.17 33.76
CA ILE A 28 0.98 -25.23 34.52
C ILE A 28 2.04 -24.38 33.81
N GLU A 29 2.50 -23.35 34.49
CA GLU A 29 3.44 -22.39 33.91
C GLU A 29 4.89 -22.89 33.98
N ILE A 30 5.51 -23.07 32.81
CA ILE A 30 6.94 -23.35 32.67
C ILE A 30 7.54 -22.23 31.80
N PRO A 31 8.50 -21.44 32.31
CA PRO A 31 9.01 -20.27 31.61
C PRO A 31 9.85 -20.67 30.40
N THR A 32 9.62 -19.98 29.28
CA THR A 32 10.37 -20.18 28.03
C THR A 32 10.63 -18.86 27.33
N LEU A 33 11.85 -18.67 26.81
CA LEU A 33 12.18 -17.54 25.93
C LEU A 33 12.44 -17.94 24.48
N CYS A 34 12.81 -19.20 24.21
CA CYS A 34 13.17 -19.68 22.86
C CYS A 34 12.11 -20.59 22.21
N HIS A 35 10.91 -20.67 22.77
CA HIS A 35 9.85 -21.57 22.30
C HIS A 35 8.82 -20.78 21.50
N HIS A 36 8.43 -21.28 20.33
CA HIS A 36 7.34 -20.75 19.53
C HIS A 36 6.52 -21.92 18.95
N PRO A 37 5.17 -21.90 18.98
CA PRO A 37 4.34 -23.03 18.54
C PRO A 37 4.53 -23.45 17.07
N LEU A 38 4.86 -22.50 16.19
CA LEU A 38 5.09 -22.75 14.77
C LEU A 38 6.51 -23.24 14.42
N LEU A 39 7.36 -23.48 15.41
CA LEU A 39 8.75 -23.90 15.22
C LEU A 39 9.00 -25.22 15.93
N GLU A 40 9.92 -26.04 15.40
CA GLU A 40 10.30 -27.27 16.09
C GLU A 40 10.87 -27.01 17.50
N PRO A 41 10.83 -27.98 18.42
CA PRO A 41 11.48 -27.83 19.72
C PRO A 41 13.02 -27.71 19.64
N TYR A 42 13.59 -26.63 20.20
CA TYR A 42 15.04 -26.38 20.17
C TYR A 42 15.72 -26.41 21.55
N GLY A 43 15.07 -25.89 22.59
CA GLY A 43 15.59 -25.94 23.96
C GLY A 43 16.85 -25.12 24.25
N ALA A 44 17.15 -24.08 23.47
CA ALA A 44 18.36 -23.26 23.66
C ALA A 44 18.37 -22.43 24.94
N CYS A 45 17.24 -21.81 25.33
CA CYS A 45 17.24 -20.92 26.50
C CYS A 45 17.35 -21.65 27.84
N ARG A 46 17.06 -22.96 27.88
CA ARG A 46 17.06 -23.82 29.08
C ARG A 46 16.17 -23.39 30.25
N LEU A 47 15.41 -22.29 30.16
CA LEU A 47 14.48 -21.90 31.22
C LEU A 47 13.38 -22.93 31.48
N CYS A 48 13.02 -23.70 30.45
CA CYS A 48 12.08 -24.81 30.55
C CYS A 48 12.63 -26.03 31.28
N THR A 49 13.80 -25.95 31.94
CA THR A 49 14.34 -27.06 32.72
C THR A 49 13.36 -27.47 33.82
N VAL A 50 13.13 -28.77 33.91
CA VAL A 50 12.29 -29.46 34.89
C VAL A 50 13.03 -30.68 35.42
N GLU A 51 12.67 -31.14 36.62
CA GLU A 51 13.18 -32.40 37.16
C GLU A 51 12.25 -33.53 36.77
N VAL A 52 12.75 -34.47 35.98
CA VAL A 52 12.01 -35.66 35.56
C VAL A 52 12.46 -36.82 36.45
N ILE A 53 11.50 -37.44 37.13
CA ILE A 53 11.68 -38.54 38.07
C ILE A 53 11.07 -39.80 37.49
N ARG A 54 11.86 -40.88 37.46
CA ARG A 54 11.41 -42.20 36.99
C ARG A 54 12.09 -43.32 37.77
N ARG A 55 11.29 -44.23 38.34
CA ARG A 55 11.79 -45.44 39.03
C ARG A 55 12.91 -45.15 40.06
N GLY A 56 12.81 -44.03 40.77
CA GLY A 56 13.79 -43.60 41.78
C GLY A 56 15.02 -42.85 41.25
N TRP A 57 15.13 -42.63 39.94
CA TRP A 57 16.16 -41.78 39.32
C TRP A 57 15.57 -40.42 39.00
N SER A 58 16.27 -39.33 39.33
CA SER A 58 15.90 -37.98 38.90
C SER A 58 16.98 -37.35 38.03
N LYS A 59 16.55 -36.59 37.02
CA LYS A 59 17.43 -35.86 36.11
C LYS A 59 16.78 -34.54 35.69
N LEU A 60 17.59 -33.51 35.52
CA LEU A 60 17.15 -32.25 34.94
C LEU A 60 17.11 -32.37 33.42
N GLU A 61 15.95 -32.10 32.83
CA GLU A 61 15.70 -32.17 31.38
C GLU A 61 14.93 -30.92 30.93
N THR A 62 14.96 -30.62 29.63
CA THR A 62 14.21 -29.49 29.05
C THR A 62 12.78 -29.90 28.69
N ALA A 63 11.79 -29.27 29.33
CA ALA A 63 10.38 -29.62 29.11
C ALA A 63 9.92 -29.42 27.66
N CYS A 64 10.52 -28.47 26.93
CA CYS A 64 10.12 -28.19 25.56
C CYS A 64 10.57 -29.25 24.56
N THR A 65 11.64 -30.01 24.81
CA THR A 65 12.15 -31.04 23.88
C THR A 65 11.93 -32.45 24.37
N HIS A 66 11.62 -32.62 25.65
CA HIS A 66 11.43 -33.94 26.24
C HIS A 66 9.98 -34.41 25.97
N PRO A 67 9.78 -35.57 25.32
CA PRO A 67 8.46 -36.12 25.09
C PRO A 67 7.79 -36.53 26.41
N ALA A 68 6.48 -36.35 26.51
CA ALA A 68 5.67 -36.80 27.63
C ALA A 68 5.35 -38.30 27.47
N TRP A 69 5.84 -39.12 28.40
CA TRP A 69 5.60 -40.56 28.43
C TRP A 69 4.85 -40.99 29.68
N ASP A 70 4.24 -42.17 29.60
CA ASP A 70 3.45 -42.74 30.68
C ASP A 70 4.32 -43.05 31.92
N GLY A 71 3.80 -42.65 33.08
CA GLY A 71 4.43 -42.87 34.39
C GLY A 71 5.61 -41.94 34.72
N LEU A 72 5.74 -40.79 34.04
CA LEU A 72 6.69 -39.74 34.42
C LEU A 72 6.15 -38.93 35.61
N GLU A 73 7.01 -38.64 36.57
CA GLU A 73 6.77 -37.61 37.59
C GLU A 73 7.68 -36.41 37.26
N VAL A 74 7.10 -35.24 37.06
CA VAL A 74 7.80 -34.00 36.69
C VAL A 74 7.61 -32.99 37.81
N LYS A 75 8.71 -32.39 38.27
CA LYS A 75 8.70 -31.27 39.21
C LYS A 75 9.20 -30.02 38.51
N THR A 76 8.38 -28.97 38.48
CA THR A 76 8.73 -27.71 37.80
C THR A 76 9.42 -26.72 38.74
N ARG A 77 9.32 -26.92 40.06
CA ARG A 77 9.89 -26.04 41.11
C ARG A 77 10.68 -26.77 42.20
N SER A 78 11.34 -27.88 41.87
CA SER A 78 12.22 -28.54 42.85
C SER A 78 13.45 -27.68 43.18
N PRO A 79 14.14 -27.90 44.32
CA PRO A 79 15.34 -27.16 44.66
C PRO A 79 16.41 -27.19 43.56
N ALA A 80 16.58 -28.34 42.90
CA ALA A 80 17.52 -28.49 41.78
C ALA A 80 17.10 -27.66 40.55
N VAL A 81 15.81 -27.60 40.23
CA VAL A 81 15.29 -26.79 39.13
C VAL A 81 15.45 -25.30 39.40
N ILE A 82 15.13 -24.85 40.62
CA ILE A 82 15.27 -23.44 41.02
C ILE A 82 16.73 -23.01 40.91
N GLU A 83 17.68 -23.81 41.41
CA GLU A 83 19.11 -23.50 41.31
C GLU A 83 19.59 -23.50 39.85
N ALA A 84 19.14 -24.44 39.02
CA ALA A 84 19.46 -24.43 37.59
C ALA A 84 18.96 -23.17 36.88
N ARG A 85 17.71 -22.76 37.14
CA ARG A 85 17.13 -21.53 36.57
C ARG A 85 17.83 -20.27 37.09
N LYS A 86 18.25 -20.21 38.35
CA LYS A 86 19.07 -19.12 38.89
C LYS A 86 20.39 -18.97 38.13
N VAL A 87 21.10 -20.08 37.88
CA VAL A 87 22.35 -20.06 37.10
C VAL A 87 22.10 -19.55 35.68
N ILE A 88 21.05 -20.06 35.02
CA ILE A 88 20.67 -19.61 33.67
C ILE A 88 20.33 -18.12 33.67
N MET A 89 19.56 -17.64 34.63
CA MET A 89 19.22 -16.22 34.71
C MET A 89 20.43 -15.35 35.01
N GLY A 90 21.38 -15.83 35.81
CA GLY A 90 22.66 -15.16 36.01
C GLY A 90 23.44 -15.00 34.70
N LEU A 91 23.49 -16.05 33.87
CA LEU A 91 24.11 -15.97 32.54
C LEU A 91 23.41 -14.98 31.61
N PHE A 92 22.07 -14.97 31.59
CA PHE A 92 21.32 -13.99 30.80
C PHE A 92 21.51 -12.57 31.30
N LEU A 93 21.56 -12.35 32.62
CA LEU A 93 21.77 -11.02 33.20
C LEU A 93 23.20 -10.51 32.95
N SER A 94 24.20 -11.39 32.92
CA SER A 94 25.57 -11.03 32.54
C SER A 94 25.71 -10.65 31.06
N ARG A 95 24.88 -11.21 30.17
CA ARG A 95 24.90 -10.85 28.74
C ARG A 95 23.99 -9.68 28.39
N CYS A 96 22.77 -9.66 28.95
CA CYS A 96 21.70 -8.73 28.60
C CYS A 96 21.16 -8.03 29.85
N PRO A 97 21.96 -7.21 30.54
CA PRO A 97 21.63 -6.68 31.87
C PRO A 97 20.46 -5.69 31.87
N ASN A 98 20.22 -5.02 30.74
CA ASN A 98 19.26 -3.91 30.63
C ASN A 98 17.95 -4.29 29.94
N VAL A 99 17.70 -5.58 29.67
CA VAL A 99 16.48 -6.03 29.01
C VAL A 99 15.37 -6.29 30.05
N PRO A 100 14.19 -5.63 29.97
CA PRO A 100 13.15 -5.72 31.00
C PRO A 100 12.68 -7.15 31.33
N ILE A 101 12.37 -7.96 30.30
CA ILE A 101 11.89 -9.34 30.52
C ILE A 101 12.94 -10.21 31.22
N ILE A 102 14.23 -9.95 30.99
CA ILE A 102 15.34 -10.67 31.65
C ILE A 102 15.47 -10.24 33.10
N GLN A 103 15.35 -8.94 33.39
CA GLN A 103 15.39 -8.41 34.75
C GLN A 103 14.22 -8.93 35.60
N ASP A 104 13.02 -8.98 35.03
CA ASP A 104 11.81 -9.45 35.72
C ASP A 104 11.92 -10.95 36.04
N LEU A 105 12.35 -11.77 35.07
CA LEU A 105 12.62 -13.19 35.30
C LEU A 105 13.74 -13.40 36.33
N ALA A 106 14.84 -12.65 36.24
CA ALA A 106 15.94 -12.77 37.18
C ALA A 106 15.49 -12.44 38.62
N ARG A 107 14.64 -11.43 38.80
CA ARG A 107 14.07 -11.04 40.09
C ARG A 107 13.18 -12.14 40.67
N GLU A 108 12.40 -12.84 39.85
CA GLU A 108 11.58 -13.98 40.29
C GLU A 108 12.43 -15.10 40.95
N TYR A 109 13.62 -15.35 40.42
CA TYR A 109 14.56 -16.35 40.93
C TYR A 109 15.54 -15.79 41.98
N GLY A 110 15.44 -14.50 42.35
CA GLY A 110 16.30 -13.86 43.35
C GLY A 110 17.71 -13.53 42.87
N VAL A 111 17.92 -13.37 41.56
CA VAL A 111 19.19 -12.95 40.96
C VAL A 111 19.13 -11.43 40.72
N MET A 112 19.72 -10.66 41.63
CA MET A 112 19.67 -9.19 41.58
C MET A 112 20.85 -8.55 40.83
N GLU A 113 21.99 -9.25 40.79
CA GLU A 113 23.22 -8.77 40.15
C GLU A 113 23.82 -9.87 39.26
N PRO A 114 24.45 -9.50 38.13
CA PRO A 114 25.07 -10.46 37.24
C PRO A 114 26.27 -11.14 37.93
N PRO A 115 26.34 -12.49 37.96
CA PRO A 115 27.42 -13.22 38.62
C PRO A 115 28.75 -13.15 37.86
N PHE A 116 28.72 -12.78 36.58
CA PHE A 116 29.90 -12.57 35.74
C PHE A 116 29.96 -11.12 35.24
N PRO A 117 31.16 -10.62 34.88
CA PRO A 117 31.31 -9.29 34.27
C PRO A 117 30.41 -9.12 33.04
N VAL A 118 29.87 -7.92 32.89
CA VAL A 118 29.11 -7.51 31.71
C VAL A 118 30.11 -6.97 30.69
N ASP A 119 30.21 -7.63 29.52
CA ASP A 119 31.09 -7.20 28.43
C ASP A 119 30.48 -6.00 27.67
N ASP A 120 29.19 -6.10 27.32
CA ASP A 120 28.43 -5.08 26.61
C ASP A 120 27.09 -4.82 27.32
N PRO A 121 26.92 -3.67 28.00
CA PRO A 121 25.67 -3.32 28.67
C PRO A 121 24.46 -3.14 27.73
N ASP A 122 24.71 -2.88 26.45
CA ASP A 122 23.67 -2.58 25.45
C ASP A 122 23.26 -3.83 24.64
N GLU A 123 23.93 -4.97 24.85
CA GLU A 123 23.57 -6.24 24.20
C GLU A 123 22.19 -6.72 24.67
N LYS A 124 21.31 -6.95 23.70
CA LYS A 124 19.93 -7.42 23.93
C LYS A 124 19.73 -8.89 23.54
N CYS A 125 20.64 -9.47 22.76
CA CYS A 125 20.47 -10.79 22.17
C CYS A 125 20.89 -11.91 23.13
N ILE A 126 19.92 -12.74 23.54
CA ILE A 126 20.16 -13.95 24.35
C ILE A 126 20.57 -15.19 23.55
N LEU A 127 20.83 -15.04 22.24
CA LEU A 127 21.20 -16.13 21.33
C LEU A 127 20.21 -17.32 21.32
N CYS A 128 18.92 -17.03 21.47
CA CYS A 128 17.87 -18.07 21.52
C CYS A 128 17.64 -18.80 20.19
N GLY A 129 18.05 -18.21 19.07
CA GLY A 129 17.90 -18.77 17.72
C GLY A 129 16.51 -18.64 17.12
N LEU A 130 15.53 -18.04 17.81
CA LEU A 130 14.16 -17.90 17.27
C LEU A 130 14.12 -17.18 15.91
N CYS A 131 14.89 -16.10 15.77
CA CYS A 131 15.00 -15.35 14.51
C CYS A 131 15.65 -16.15 13.38
N VAL A 132 16.75 -16.87 13.66
CA VAL A 132 17.44 -17.77 12.72
C VAL A 132 16.49 -18.86 12.24
N ARG A 133 15.85 -19.54 13.19
CA ARG A 133 14.92 -20.65 12.91
C ARG A 133 13.66 -20.17 12.21
N THR A 134 13.12 -19.01 12.55
CA THR A 134 12.02 -18.41 11.80
C THR A 134 12.44 -18.12 10.37
N CYS A 135 13.65 -17.60 10.15
CA CYS A 135 14.18 -17.32 8.82
C CYS A 135 14.34 -18.60 7.97
N HIS A 136 14.78 -19.69 8.59
CA HIS A 136 15.04 -20.98 7.95
C HIS A 136 13.79 -21.87 7.83
N GLU A 137 13.10 -22.15 8.93
CA GLU A 137 12.00 -23.12 9.01
C GLU A 137 10.68 -22.55 8.48
N LEU A 138 10.37 -21.28 8.77
CA LEU A 138 9.08 -20.66 8.40
C LEU A 138 9.16 -19.83 7.13
N VAL A 139 10.12 -18.91 7.08
CA VAL A 139 10.26 -17.96 5.96
C VAL A 139 10.96 -18.59 4.76
N LYS A 140 11.82 -19.61 4.99
CA LYS A 140 12.65 -20.27 3.97
C LYS A 140 13.52 -19.27 3.18
N ALA A 141 13.95 -18.20 3.84
CA ALA A 141 14.83 -17.20 3.24
C ALA A 141 16.32 -17.52 3.45
N ASP A 142 16.65 -18.31 4.48
CA ASP A 142 18.01 -18.76 4.80
C ASP A 142 19.05 -17.63 4.91
N VAL A 143 18.59 -16.48 5.41
CA VAL A 143 19.42 -15.27 5.53
C VAL A 143 20.11 -15.20 6.87
N LEU A 144 19.40 -15.41 7.98
CA LEU A 144 19.94 -15.26 9.33
C LEU A 144 20.55 -16.57 9.80
N ASP A 145 21.77 -16.50 10.33
CA ASP A 145 22.43 -17.61 11.01
C ASP A 145 23.21 -17.10 12.24
N PHE A 146 23.79 -18.01 13.01
CA PHE A 146 24.78 -17.71 14.01
C PHE A 146 26.15 -17.52 13.36
N SER A 147 26.59 -16.28 13.29
CA SER A 147 27.95 -15.92 12.89
C SER A 147 28.90 -15.95 14.09
N GLU A 148 30.18 -16.16 13.82
CA GLU A 148 31.26 -16.24 14.82
C GLU A 148 31.10 -17.42 15.81
N CYS A 149 32.02 -17.56 16.76
CA CYS A 149 32.06 -18.69 17.71
C CYS A 149 32.45 -18.20 19.11
N GLY A 150 32.09 -18.99 20.14
CA GLY A 150 32.44 -18.68 21.52
C GLY A 150 31.75 -17.41 22.03
N PRO A 151 32.46 -16.51 22.75
CA PRO A 151 31.86 -15.32 23.34
C PRO A 151 31.42 -14.27 22.30
N GLU A 152 32.06 -14.26 21.13
CA GLU A 152 31.77 -13.30 20.05
C GLU A 152 30.53 -13.70 19.22
N ARG A 153 29.96 -14.89 19.44
CA ARG A 153 28.82 -15.41 18.68
C ARG A 153 27.67 -14.38 18.61
N ARG A 154 27.23 -14.09 17.39
CA ARG A 154 26.17 -13.12 17.07
C ARG A 154 25.19 -13.71 16.06
N VAL A 155 23.97 -13.17 16.02
CA VAL A 155 23.02 -13.48 14.95
C VAL A 155 23.19 -12.46 13.84
N GLY A 156 23.26 -12.92 12.60
CA GLY A 156 23.28 -12.05 11.43
C GLY A 156 23.38 -12.84 10.13
N PRO A 157 23.39 -12.14 8.98
CA PRO A 157 23.70 -12.78 7.70
C PRO A 157 25.13 -13.33 7.69
N ALA A 158 25.43 -14.20 6.72
CA ALA A 158 26.76 -14.75 6.54
C ALA A 158 27.81 -13.62 6.53
N PHE A 159 28.86 -13.77 7.34
CA PHE A 159 29.93 -12.78 7.53
C PHE A 159 29.47 -11.40 8.02
N LEU A 160 28.24 -11.30 8.55
CA LEU A 160 27.59 -10.03 8.94
C LEU A 160 27.50 -9.01 7.78
N GLU A 161 27.53 -9.48 6.53
CA GLU A 161 27.45 -8.62 5.35
C GLU A 161 26.00 -8.45 4.86
N LYS A 162 25.70 -7.28 4.27
CA LYS A 162 24.38 -7.02 3.69
C LYS A 162 24.11 -7.99 2.53
N THR A 163 22.96 -8.64 2.55
CA THR A 163 22.52 -9.57 1.49
C THR A 163 21.23 -9.12 0.84
N ARG A 164 21.13 -9.32 -0.48
CA ARG A 164 19.90 -9.11 -1.26
C ARG A 164 18.89 -10.25 -1.10
N GLN A 165 19.26 -11.34 -0.43
CA GLN A 165 18.34 -12.43 -0.11
C GLN A 165 17.35 -12.06 1.00
N CYS A 166 17.69 -11.08 1.85
CA CYS A 166 16.77 -10.54 2.84
C CYS A 166 15.63 -9.80 2.14
N ILE A 167 14.41 -10.28 2.31
CA ILE A 167 13.20 -9.68 1.75
C ILE A 167 12.52 -8.68 2.70
N GLY A 168 13.13 -8.40 3.86
CA GLY A 168 12.57 -7.43 4.82
C GLY A 168 11.24 -7.83 5.46
N CYS A 169 10.92 -9.14 5.54
CA CYS A 169 9.60 -9.62 5.98
C CYS A 169 9.26 -9.31 7.46
N GLY A 170 10.23 -8.91 8.29
CA GLY A 170 10.01 -8.56 9.69
C GLY A 170 9.71 -9.73 10.66
N ALA A 171 9.50 -10.96 10.17
CA ALA A 171 9.14 -12.10 11.01
C ALA A 171 10.12 -12.34 12.17
N CYS A 172 11.42 -12.17 11.92
CA CYS A 172 12.47 -12.30 12.94
C CYS A 172 12.36 -11.28 14.09
N THR A 173 11.80 -10.09 13.82
CA THR A 173 11.58 -9.04 14.83
C THR A 173 10.36 -9.34 15.69
N ILE A 174 9.30 -9.89 15.08
CA ILE A 174 8.07 -10.28 15.77
C ILE A 174 8.34 -11.41 16.77
N VAL A 175 9.14 -12.41 16.39
CA VAL A 175 9.45 -13.56 17.27
C VAL A 175 10.56 -13.27 18.30
N CYS A 176 11.16 -12.08 18.30
CA CYS A 176 12.29 -11.79 19.19
C CYS A 176 11.81 -11.48 20.62
N PRO A 177 12.15 -12.29 21.63
CA PRO A 177 11.64 -12.11 22.99
C PRO A 177 12.23 -10.91 23.71
N THR A 178 13.41 -10.43 23.27
CA THR A 178 14.17 -9.36 23.93
C THR A 178 14.23 -8.07 23.13
N GLY A 179 13.62 -8.03 21.94
CA GLY A 179 13.75 -6.88 21.03
C GLY A 179 15.17 -6.64 20.52
N ALA A 180 16.00 -7.68 20.45
CA ALA A 180 17.39 -7.56 19.98
C ALA A 180 17.52 -7.35 18.47
N ILE A 181 16.50 -7.71 17.70
CA ILE A 181 16.40 -7.46 16.28
C ILE A 181 15.20 -6.57 16.02
N GLU A 182 15.47 -5.41 15.44
CA GLU A 182 14.49 -4.35 15.22
C GLU A 182 14.38 -4.07 13.72
N ILE A 183 13.19 -3.69 13.25
CA ILE A 183 13.05 -3.19 11.89
C ILE A 183 13.54 -1.75 11.92
N VAL A 184 14.79 -1.55 11.49
CA VAL A 184 15.30 -0.22 11.21
C VAL A 184 14.83 0.14 9.81
N LEU A 185 13.89 1.08 9.71
CA LEU A 185 13.54 1.70 8.44
C LEU A 185 14.85 2.27 7.86
N GLU A 186 15.22 1.86 6.64
CA GLU A 186 16.40 2.42 6.00
C GLU A 186 16.26 3.95 5.98
N LYS A 187 17.33 4.65 6.37
CA LYS A 187 17.43 6.13 6.33
C LYS A 187 17.17 6.71 4.92
N GLU A 188 17.10 5.86 3.90
CA GLU A 188 16.94 6.19 2.48
C GLU A 188 15.61 5.66 1.89
N GLY A 189 14.69 5.19 2.73
CA GLY A 189 13.36 4.74 2.29
C GLY A 189 12.48 5.90 1.87
N VAL A 190 12.55 6.28 0.59
CA VAL A 190 11.54 7.15 -0.04
C VAL A 190 10.18 6.47 0.12
N TYR A 191 9.28 7.18 0.77
CA TYR A 191 7.97 6.75 1.18
C TYR A 191 6.98 6.63 0.01
N LYS A 192 7.27 5.79 -0.98
CA LYS A 192 6.26 5.40 -1.98
C LYS A 192 5.04 4.88 -1.25
N GLU A 193 3.86 5.19 -1.78
CA GLU A 193 2.47 4.98 -1.31
C GLU A 193 2.11 3.56 -0.82
N LYS A 194 2.97 2.95 -0.02
CA LYS A 194 2.65 1.91 0.94
C LYS A 194 2.40 2.61 2.28
N PRO A 195 1.53 2.07 3.14
CA PRO A 195 1.46 2.50 4.53
C PRO A 195 2.89 2.60 5.07
N LEU A 196 3.28 3.80 5.53
CA LEU A 196 4.60 4.21 6.01
C LEU A 196 5.14 3.34 7.17
N GLY A 197 5.35 2.03 6.95
CA GLY A 197 5.74 1.04 7.94
C GLY A 197 5.76 -0.38 7.35
N PRO A 198 6.16 -1.40 8.14
CA PRO A 198 6.22 -2.77 7.68
C PRO A 198 4.80 -3.31 7.43
N THR A 199 4.32 -3.22 6.19
CA THR A 199 3.09 -3.91 5.78
C THR A 199 3.40 -5.37 5.52
N SER A 200 2.83 -6.27 6.30
CA SER A 200 2.74 -7.68 5.95
C SER A 200 2.02 -7.84 4.62
N ALA A 201 2.33 -8.92 3.89
CA ALA A 201 1.66 -9.21 2.63
C ALA A 201 0.15 -9.40 2.78
N ILE A 202 -0.31 -9.83 3.95
CA ILE A 202 -1.73 -9.79 4.34
C ILE A 202 -1.99 -8.51 5.16
N TRP A 203 -2.92 -7.67 4.75
CA TRP A 203 -3.19 -6.39 5.40
C TRP A 203 -4.65 -5.95 5.21
N VAL A 204 -5.10 -4.98 6.02
CA VAL A 204 -6.39 -4.30 5.84
C VAL A 204 -6.10 -2.86 5.42
N PRO A 205 -6.77 -2.30 4.39
CA PRO A 205 -6.41 -0.98 3.87
C PRO A 205 -6.44 0.17 4.87
N SER A 206 -7.43 0.16 5.75
CA SER A 206 -7.50 1.04 6.92
C SER A 206 -8.33 0.37 8.00
N LEU A 207 -8.21 0.86 9.24
CA LEU A 207 -9.04 0.38 10.34
C LEU A 207 -10.53 0.64 10.12
N GLN A 208 -10.88 1.56 9.22
CA GLN A 208 -12.23 1.96 8.85
C GLN A 208 -12.65 1.45 7.47
N ALA A 209 -11.91 0.52 6.86
CA ALA A 209 -12.24 -0.02 5.54
C ALA A 209 -13.65 -0.63 5.50
N VAL A 210 -14.35 -0.47 4.38
CA VAL A 210 -15.69 -1.03 4.13
C VAL A 210 -15.71 -1.69 2.75
N PRO A 211 -15.90 -3.03 2.67
CA PRO A 211 -15.94 -3.97 3.78
C PRO A 211 -14.59 -4.08 4.50
N ARG A 212 -14.61 -4.32 5.83
CA ARG A 212 -13.39 -4.46 6.64
C ARG A 212 -12.81 -5.86 6.51
N VAL A 213 -12.38 -6.21 5.31
CA VAL A 213 -11.81 -7.52 4.98
C VAL A 213 -10.30 -7.38 4.72
N PRO A 214 -9.47 -8.32 5.21
CA PRO A 214 -8.06 -8.36 4.86
C PRO A 214 -7.89 -8.80 3.40
N VAL A 215 -6.83 -8.30 2.77
CA VAL A 215 -6.41 -8.67 1.42
C VAL A 215 -4.98 -9.19 1.46
N ILE A 216 -4.65 -10.13 0.58
CA ILE A 216 -3.30 -10.64 0.39
C ILE A 216 -2.74 -10.00 -0.89
N ASP A 217 -1.69 -9.18 -0.73
CA ASP A 217 -0.88 -8.68 -1.84
C ASP A 217 -0.02 -9.83 -2.37
N THR A 218 -0.36 -10.33 -3.55
CA THR A 218 0.31 -11.45 -4.22
C THR A 218 1.76 -11.12 -4.58
N ASP A 219 2.07 -9.85 -4.87
CA ASP A 219 3.41 -9.41 -5.24
C ASP A 219 4.35 -9.31 -4.02
N ALA A 220 3.77 -9.12 -2.83
CA ALA A 220 4.51 -9.12 -1.57
C ALA A 220 4.55 -10.49 -0.87
N CYS A 221 3.52 -11.33 -1.08
CA CYS A 221 3.34 -12.59 -0.38
C CYS A 221 4.40 -13.62 -0.75
N ILE A 222 5.10 -14.14 0.26
CA ILE A 222 6.18 -15.12 0.08
C ILE A 222 5.68 -16.38 -0.63
N ARG A 223 4.47 -16.87 -0.30
CA ARG A 223 3.89 -18.06 -0.92
C ARG A 223 3.78 -17.92 -2.43
N PHE A 224 3.20 -16.81 -2.90
CA PHE A 224 3.03 -16.53 -4.32
C PHE A 224 4.38 -16.25 -5.01
N ARG A 225 5.33 -15.59 -4.33
CA ARG A 225 6.69 -15.37 -4.85
C ARG A 225 7.59 -16.61 -4.86
N GLN A 226 7.34 -17.61 -4.01
CA GLN A 226 8.10 -18.86 -3.95
C GLN A 226 7.77 -19.78 -5.14
N ASN A 227 6.55 -19.69 -5.68
CA ASN A 227 6.17 -20.39 -6.91
C ASN A 227 7.04 -19.96 -8.12
N ASP A 228 7.65 -18.77 -8.10
CA ASP A 228 8.60 -18.32 -9.13
C ASP A 228 10.02 -18.88 -8.96
N ARG A 229 10.34 -19.57 -7.86
CA ARG A 229 11.72 -19.94 -7.48
C ARG A 229 11.96 -21.44 -7.22
N THR A 230 10.90 -22.25 -7.22
CA THR A 230 10.97 -23.71 -7.03
C THR A 230 10.24 -24.39 -8.18
N ASP A 231 10.64 -25.62 -8.55
CA ASP A 231 10.10 -26.40 -9.68
C ASP A 231 8.65 -26.88 -9.46
N GLY A 232 7.75 -25.98 -9.09
CA GLY A 232 6.30 -26.17 -9.16
C GLY A 232 5.64 -26.96 -8.02
N GLU A 233 6.34 -27.32 -6.94
CA GLU A 233 5.71 -27.98 -5.79
C GLU A 233 5.31 -26.98 -4.69
N ILE A 234 4.01 -26.66 -4.65
CA ILE A 234 3.32 -25.81 -3.65
C ILE A 234 3.41 -26.37 -2.22
N ALA A 235 3.87 -27.61 -2.06
CA ALA A 235 3.82 -28.36 -0.81
C ALA A 235 4.61 -27.71 0.35
N ASP A 236 5.67 -26.95 0.07
CA ASP A 236 6.55 -26.35 1.08
C ASP A 236 6.45 -24.80 1.17
N ALA A 237 5.40 -24.21 0.58
CA ALA A 237 5.25 -22.75 0.53
C ALA A 237 4.66 -22.16 1.83
N CYS A 238 5.07 -20.95 2.21
CA CYS A 238 4.66 -20.29 3.46
C CYS A 238 3.11 -20.29 3.66
N GLY A 239 2.64 -20.87 4.76
CA GLY A 239 1.22 -20.96 5.12
C GLY A 239 0.88 -20.33 6.48
N ALA A 240 1.76 -19.51 7.04
CA ALA A 240 1.67 -19.03 8.42
C ALA A 240 0.35 -18.33 8.74
N CYS A 241 -0.15 -17.48 7.84
CA CYS A 241 -1.42 -16.80 8.06
C CYS A 241 -2.62 -17.77 8.02
N GLN A 242 -2.62 -18.77 7.14
CA GLN A 242 -3.66 -19.81 7.07
C GLN A 242 -3.67 -20.66 8.34
N MET A 243 -2.49 -21.10 8.82
CA MET A 243 -2.37 -21.89 10.06
C MET A 243 -2.83 -21.15 11.32
N LEU A 244 -2.73 -19.81 11.34
CA LEU A 244 -3.15 -18.97 12.46
C LEU A 244 -4.60 -18.47 12.36
N CYS A 245 -5.25 -18.65 11.22
CA CYS A 245 -6.59 -18.13 10.98
C CYS A 245 -7.64 -19.11 11.52
N GLU A 246 -8.11 -18.88 12.75
CA GLU A 246 -9.17 -19.71 13.37
C GLU A 246 -10.49 -19.74 12.58
N ALA A 247 -10.73 -18.73 11.74
CA ALA A 247 -11.91 -18.66 10.90
C ALA A 247 -11.80 -19.47 9.59
N ASP A 248 -10.63 -20.06 9.32
CA ASP A 248 -10.31 -20.79 8.09
C ASP A 248 -10.66 -19.99 6.81
N ALA A 249 -10.52 -18.66 6.86
CA ALA A 249 -10.96 -17.75 5.80
C ALA A 249 -9.92 -17.54 4.68
N ILE A 250 -8.70 -18.05 4.84
CA ILE A 250 -7.61 -17.85 3.89
C ILE A 250 -7.61 -18.99 2.88
N ASP A 251 -7.94 -18.63 1.64
CA ASP A 251 -7.89 -19.50 0.47
C ASP A 251 -6.85 -18.98 -0.53
N PHE A 252 -5.78 -19.73 -0.73
CA PHE A 252 -4.72 -19.38 -1.69
C PHE A 252 -5.03 -19.83 -3.11
N ASP A 253 -6.05 -20.68 -3.29
CA ASP A 253 -6.46 -21.20 -4.59
C ASP A 253 -7.63 -20.37 -5.18
N GLN A 254 -8.08 -19.34 -4.46
CA GLN A 254 -9.11 -18.40 -4.92
C GLN A 254 -8.75 -17.84 -6.31
N GLN A 255 -9.70 -17.95 -7.24
CA GLN A 255 -9.56 -17.46 -8.61
C GLN A 255 -10.46 -16.25 -8.86
N ASP A 256 -10.10 -15.46 -9.86
CA ASP A 256 -10.94 -14.37 -10.34
C ASP A 256 -12.28 -14.91 -10.87
N GLU A 257 -13.37 -14.29 -10.45
CA GLU A 257 -14.72 -14.59 -10.93
C GLU A 257 -15.18 -13.50 -11.91
N ILE A 258 -15.63 -13.90 -13.10
CA ILE A 258 -16.24 -12.99 -14.07
C ILE A 258 -17.74 -12.94 -13.80
N ILE A 259 -18.22 -11.78 -13.38
CA ILE A 259 -19.65 -11.51 -13.14
C ILE A 259 -20.21 -10.72 -14.33
N GLU A 260 -21.19 -11.30 -15.00
CA GLU A 260 -21.92 -10.63 -16.09
C GLU A 260 -23.10 -9.83 -15.53
N LEU A 261 -23.15 -8.52 -15.83
CA LEU A 261 -24.19 -7.61 -15.38
C LEU A 261 -24.77 -6.82 -16.56
N ASP A 262 -26.08 -6.92 -16.74
CA ASP A 262 -26.82 -6.08 -17.69
C ASP A 262 -27.09 -4.71 -17.07
N VAL A 263 -26.45 -3.66 -17.59
CA VAL A 263 -26.56 -2.29 -17.08
C VAL A 263 -26.98 -1.32 -18.19
N GLY A 264 -27.89 -0.39 -17.85
CA GLY A 264 -28.36 0.64 -18.78
C GLY A 264 -27.58 1.96 -18.73
N ALA A 265 -26.77 2.17 -17.68
CA ALA A 265 -25.95 3.34 -17.51
C ALA A 265 -24.67 3.00 -16.71
N ILE A 266 -23.58 3.69 -17.02
CA ILE A 266 -22.26 3.51 -16.40
C ILE A 266 -21.75 4.88 -15.94
N ILE A 267 -21.22 4.96 -14.71
CA ILE A 267 -20.63 6.19 -14.17
C ILE A 267 -19.15 5.92 -13.88
N ILE A 268 -18.27 6.65 -14.56
CA ILE A 268 -16.82 6.58 -14.35
C ILE A 268 -16.44 7.52 -13.21
N ALA A 269 -16.02 6.92 -12.09
CA ALA A 269 -15.62 7.61 -10.87
C ALA A 269 -14.25 7.14 -10.37
N THR A 270 -13.33 6.82 -11.29
CA THR A 270 -12.02 6.22 -11.00
C THR A 270 -11.01 7.14 -10.32
N GLY A 271 -11.40 8.38 -10.00
CA GLY A 271 -10.59 9.29 -9.19
C GLY A 271 -9.41 9.88 -9.95
N PHE A 272 -8.25 9.91 -9.30
CA PHE A 272 -7.03 10.58 -9.76
C PHE A 272 -5.80 9.95 -9.11
N GLU A 273 -4.61 10.35 -9.56
CA GLU A 273 -3.33 10.00 -8.93
C GLU A 273 -2.48 11.22 -8.58
N MET A 274 -1.56 11.04 -7.63
CA MET A 274 -0.60 12.07 -7.26
C MET A 274 0.64 11.95 -8.15
N TRP A 275 1.01 13.05 -8.80
CA TRP A 275 2.16 13.09 -9.67
C TRP A 275 3.49 12.96 -8.90
N ASP A 276 4.43 12.17 -9.44
CA ASP A 276 5.73 11.88 -8.82
C ASP A 276 6.73 13.05 -8.94
N PRO A 277 7.11 13.71 -7.82
CA PRO A 277 8.01 14.85 -7.84
C PRO A 277 9.49 14.50 -8.04
N THR A 278 9.88 13.22 -8.10
CA THR A 278 11.27 12.84 -8.45
C THR A 278 11.69 13.37 -9.82
N GLN A 279 10.73 13.64 -10.71
CA GLN A 279 10.96 14.19 -12.04
C GLN A 279 11.47 15.65 -12.01
N LEU A 280 11.24 16.38 -10.91
CA LEU A 280 11.73 17.75 -10.72
C LEU A 280 12.91 17.76 -9.72
N SER A 281 14.10 17.53 -10.28
CA SER A 281 15.35 17.40 -9.51
C SER A 281 15.68 18.59 -8.59
N GLN A 282 15.17 19.79 -8.89
CA GLN A 282 15.37 21.00 -8.08
C GLN A 282 14.75 20.90 -6.68
N TYR A 283 13.77 20.02 -6.47
CA TYR A 283 13.15 19.82 -5.16
C TYR A 283 13.88 18.79 -4.30
N SER A 284 14.93 18.15 -4.83
CA SER A 284 15.73 17.15 -4.10
C SER A 284 14.92 16.02 -3.46
N TYR A 285 13.69 15.77 -3.94
CA TYR A 285 12.84 14.71 -3.44
C TYR A 285 13.54 13.36 -3.61
N GLY A 286 13.52 12.55 -2.55
CA GLY A 286 14.27 11.30 -2.44
C GLY A 286 15.74 11.43 -2.02
N LYS A 287 16.31 12.65 -1.91
CA LYS A 287 17.66 12.85 -1.35
C LYS A 287 17.68 13.03 0.17
N SER A 288 16.52 13.32 0.76
CA SER A 288 16.34 13.39 2.22
C SER A 288 14.97 12.85 2.59
N PRO A 289 14.86 12.03 3.66
CA PRO A 289 13.57 11.49 4.13
C PRO A 289 12.65 12.56 4.75
N ASN A 290 13.16 13.78 4.98
CA ASN A 290 12.38 14.90 5.49
C ASN A 290 11.80 15.80 4.39
N ILE A 291 12.01 15.46 3.11
CA ILE A 291 11.32 16.07 1.97
C ILE A 291 10.21 15.12 1.58
N ILE A 292 8.97 15.49 1.90
CA ILE A 292 7.78 14.65 1.72
C ILE A 292 6.76 15.33 0.82
N THR A 293 5.86 14.56 0.23
CA THR A 293 4.72 15.04 -0.54
C THR A 293 3.56 15.44 0.39
N GLY A 294 2.62 16.21 -0.15
CA GLY A 294 1.37 16.51 0.55
C GLY A 294 0.60 15.25 0.96
N MET A 295 0.62 14.20 0.15
CA MET A 295 -0.07 12.93 0.46
C MET A 295 0.63 12.15 1.57
N GLU A 296 1.97 12.11 1.56
CA GLU A 296 2.75 11.52 2.65
C GLU A 296 2.52 12.26 3.98
N PHE A 297 2.43 13.60 3.93
CA PHE A 297 2.05 14.40 5.10
C PHE A 297 0.65 14.07 5.63
N GLU A 298 -0.34 13.81 4.76
CA GLU A 298 -1.66 13.36 5.20
C GLU A 298 -1.59 12.04 5.96
N ARG A 299 -0.77 11.08 5.49
CA ARG A 299 -0.57 9.80 6.18
C ARG A 299 0.14 9.96 7.52
N LEU A 300 1.12 10.86 7.58
CA LEU A 300 1.86 11.21 8.80
C LEU A 300 0.95 11.88 9.84
N SER A 301 0.11 12.82 9.42
CA SER A 301 -0.75 13.58 10.34
C SER A 301 -2.05 12.84 10.72
N ASN A 302 -2.38 11.72 10.06
CA ASN A 302 -3.57 10.93 10.33
C ASN A 302 -3.44 10.12 11.64
N SER A 303 -4.47 10.17 12.50
CA SER A 303 -4.48 9.44 13.78
C SER A 303 -4.50 7.92 13.64
N GLY A 304 -5.06 7.39 12.55
CA GLY A 304 -4.96 5.98 12.16
C GLY A 304 -3.74 5.68 11.29
N GLY A 305 -2.85 6.64 11.10
CA GLY A 305 -1.54 6.48 10.48
C GLY A 305 -0.52 5.86 11.44
N ILE A 306 0.68 5.62 10.94
CA ILE A 306 1.69 4.81 11.65
C ILE A 306 2.39 5.60 12.75
N THR A 307 2.41 6.92 12.64
CA THR A 307 2.87 7.83 13.71
C THR A 307 1.75 8.20 14.69
N GLY A 308 0.57 7.57 14.62
CA GLY A 308 -0.57 7.91 15.48
C GLY A 308 -1.07 9.34 15.31
N GLY A 309 -0.72 10.00 14.20
CA GLY A 309 -1.04 11.38 13.90
C GLY A 309 -0.02 12.41 14.39
N GLU A 310 1.13 11.97 14.90
CA GLU A 310 2.27 12.83 15.21
C GLU A 310 3.03 13.22 13.94
N ILE A 311 3.41 14.50 13.85
CA ILE A 311 4.22 15.03 12.75
C ILE A 311 5.69 14.97 13.19
N LEU A 312 6.41 13.98 12.66
CA LEU A 312 7.78 13.67 13.06
C LEU A 312 8.74 13.76 11.86
N LEU A 313 9.99 14.09 12.14
CA LEU A 313 11.13 13.92 11.24
C LEU A 313 11.53 12.45 11.20
N ALA A 314 12.40 12.10 10.23
CA ALA A 314 12.88 10.73 10.05
C ALA A 314 13.65 10.16 11.24
N ASP A 315 14.20 11.02 12.11
CA ASP A 315 14.87 10.61 13.36
C ASP A 315 13.90 10.50 14.55
N GLY A 316 12.60 10.69 14.34
CA GLY A 316 11.55 10.65 15.36
C GLY A 316 11.39 11.96 16.15
N SER A 317 12.19 12.99 15.86
CA SER A 317 12.03 14.30 16.52
C SER A 317 10.93 15.14 15.87
N THR A 318 10.37 16.08 16.62
CA THR A 318 9.35 17.01 16.10
C THR A 318 10.02 18.15 15.31
N PRO A 319 9.54 18.50 14.10
CA PRO A 319 10.11 19.61 13.34
C PRO A 319 9.84 20.94 14.04
N GLU A 320 10.88 21.78 14.21
CA GLU A 320 10.73 23.16 14.71
C GLU A 320 10.31 24.15 13.61
N ARG A 321 10.64 23.84 12.36
CA ARG A 321 10.31 24.66 11.18
C ARG A 321 9.96 23.79 9.99
N VAL A 322 8.90 24.17 9.27
CA VAL A 322 8.38 23.46 8.10
C VAL A 322 8.19 24.44 6.94
N ALA A 323 8.64 24.07 5.74
CA ALA A 323 8.30 24.80 4.52
C ALA A 323 7.34 23.98 3.67
N ILE A 324 6.31 24.62 3.13
CA ILE A 324 5.35 24.02 2.21
C ILE A 324 5.48 24.72 0.86
N ILE A 325 5.70 23.94 -0.20
CA ILE A 325 5.91 24.46 -1.56
C ILE A 325 4.69 24.13 -2.41
N HIS A 326 4.03 25.16 -2.94
CA HIS A 326 2.86 25.05 -3.81
C HIS A 326 3.25 24.75 -5.26
N CYS A 327 2.27 24.29 -6.03
CA CYS A 327 2.38 24.12 -7.48
C CYS A 327 3.54 23.22 -7.91
N VAL A 328 3.88 22.19 -7.13
CA VAL A 328 4.90 21.22 -7.52
C VAL A 328 4.33 20.34 -8.64
N GLY A 329 4.85 20.47 -9.86
CA GLY A 329 4.35 19.73 -11.03
C GLY A 329 3.04 20.26 -11.63
N SER A 330 2.50 21.38 -11.13
CA SER A 330 1.31 22.07 -11.68
C SER A 330 1.67 23.49 -12.07
N ARG A 331 1.01 24.02 -13.10
CA ARG A 331 1.32 25.35 -13.67
C ARG A 331 2.80 25.45 -14.04
N ASP A 332 3.35 24.38 -14.61
CA ASP A 332 4.75 24.23 -15.00
C ASP A 332 4.83 23.64 -16.40
N HIS A 333 5.47 24.34 -17.33
CA HIS A 333 5.69 23.86 -18.70
C HIS A 333 6.58 22.62 -18.79
N ASN A 334 7.36 22.32 -17.75
CA ASN A 334 8.18 21.10 -17.67
C ASN A 334 7.43 19.90 -17.08
N ALA A 335 6.17 20.10 -16.65
CA ALA A 335 5.28 19.06 -16.15
C ALA A 335 3.87 19.33 -16.69
N HIS A 336 2.95 19.83 -15.85
CA HIS A 336 1.58 20.13 -16.24
C HIS A 336 1.29 21.63 -16.27
N GLU A 337 0.69 22.11 -17.37
CA GLU A 337 0.32 23.52 -17.51
C GLU A 337 -0.95 23.89 -16.70
N TYR A 338 -1.78 22.91 -16.36
CA TYR A 338 -3.00 23.11 -15.59
C TYR A 338 -2.74 23.30 -14.09
N CYS A 339 -3.78 23.76 -13.38
CA CYS A 339 -3.77 23.87 -11.93
C CYS A 339 -4.51 22.69 -11.30
N SER A 340 -3.88 22.02 -10.33
CA SER A 340 -4.52 20.92 -9.59
C SER A 340 -5.62 21.34 -8.62
N ARG A 341 -5.95 22.64 -8.55
CA ARG A 341 -7.10 23.26 -7.87
C ARG A 341 -7.19 23.12 -6.35
N VAL A 342 -6.76 22.01 -5.78
CA VAL A 342 -6.90 21.67 -4.35
C VAL A 342 -5.64 21.93 -3.53
N CYS A 343 -4.48 22.05 -4.19
CA CYS A 343 -3.19 22.15 -3.51
C CYS A 343 -3.10 23.33 -2.56
N CYS A 344 -3.53 24.51 -2.99
CA CYS A 344 -3.56 25.68 -2.10
C CYS A 344 -4.31 25.42 -0.79
N MET A 345 -5.47 24.77 -0.86
CA MET A 345 -6.33 24.56 0.31
C MET A 345 -5.82 23.46 1.23
N TYR A 346 -5.33 22.34 0.68
CA TYR A 346 -4.75 21.33 1.55
C TYR A 346 -3.42 21.82 2.15
N SER A 347 -2.62 22.63 1.46
CA SER A 347 -1.39 23.22 2.02
C SER A 347 -1.70 24.09 3.23
N LEU A 348 -2.71 24.98 3.11
CA LEU A 348 -3.19 25.79 4.24
C LEU A 348 -3.69 24.92 5.41
N LYS A 349 -4.40 23.83 5.11
CA LYS A 349 -4.82 22.86 6.13
C LYS A 349 -3.62 22.16 6.78
N GLN A 350 -2.62 21.79 6.00
CA GLN A 350 -1.39 21.17 6.51
C GLN A 350 -0.60 22.16 7.37
N ALA A 351 -0.52 23.43 6.98
CA ALA A 351 0.07 24.50 7.78
C ALA A 351 -0.64 24.63 9.13
N HIS A 352 -1.99 24.64 9.13
CA HIS A 352 -2.78 24.61 10.37
C HIS A 352 -2.41 23.42 11.26
N LEU A 353 -2.38 22.21 10.69
CA LEU A 353 -2.08 20.99 11.43
C LEU A 353 -0.66 20.98 12.01
N VAL A 354 0.32 21.51 11.28
CA VAL A 354 1.68 21.71 11.80
C VAL A 354 1.65 22.67 12.99
N ARG A 355 1.03 23.85 12.84
CA ARG A 355 0.95 24.85 13.92
C ARG A 355 0.26 24.30 15.17
N ASP A 356 -0.88 23.63 15.00
CA ASP A 356 -1.69 23.09 16.09
C ASP A 356 -0.98 21.95 16.84
N LYS A 357 -0.34 21.03 16.10
CA LYS A 357 0.24 19.82 16.71
C LYS A 357 1.67 19.99 17.20
N THR A 358 2.48 20.82 16.54
CA THR A 358 3.91 20.94 16.86
C THR A 358 4.31 22.32 17.36
N GLY A 359 3.51 23.36 17.09
CA GLY A 359 3.88 24.75 17.37
C GLY A 359 5.00 25.29 16.47
N ALA A 360 5.41 24.55 15.43
CA ALA A 360 6.52 24.91 14.56
C ALA A 360 6.25 26.19 13.75
N ASP A 361 7.31 26.87 13.33
CA ASP A 361 7.18 27.94 12.35
C ASP A 361 6.92 27.36 10.95
N VAL A 362 5.90 27.88 10.25
CA VAL A 362 5.50 27.39 8.93
C VAL A 362 5.72 28.48 7.87
N TYR A 363 6.31 28.09 6.75
CA TYR A 363 6.59 28.96 5.60
C TYR A 363 5.90 28.43 4.34
N GLU A 364 5.00 29.22 3.78
CA GLU A 364 4.22 28.87 2.59
C GLU A 364 4.79 29.57 1.34
N PHE A 365 5.36 28.80 0.41
CA PHE A 365 5.88 29.30 -0.86
C PHE A 365 4.85 29.12 -1.97
N TYR A 366 4.22 30.20 -2.41
CA TYR A 366 3.11 30.17 -3.37
C TYR A 366 3.21 31.27 -4.43
N MET A 367 2.65 31.02 -5.62
CA MET A 367 2.52 32.05 -6.67
C MET A 367 1.25 32.89 -6.48
N ASP A 368 0.11 32.20 -6.47
CA ASP A 368 -1.22 32.75 -6.24
C ASP A 368 -1.96 31.83 -5.27
N MET A 369 -2.65 32.41 -4.29
CA MET A 369 -3.50 31.64 -3.39
C MET A 369 -4.88 31.45 -4.03
N ARG A 370 -5.27 30.21 -4.30
CA ARG A 370 -6.54 29.88 -4.98
C ARG A 370 -7.60 29.36 -4.01
N ALA A 371 -8.03 30.24 -3.11
CA ALA A 371 -9.04 29.98 -2.09
C ALA A 371 -10.47 30.30 -2.58
N PHE A 372 -10.91 29.68 -3.67
CA PHE A 372 -12.12 30.11 -4.42
C PHE A 372 -13.46 29.53 -3.92
N GLY A 373 -13.43 28.54 -3.02
CA GLY A 373 -14.63 27.89 -2.48
C GLY A 373 -15.32 28.73 -1.39
N LYS A 374 -16.52 28.32 -0.97
CA LYS A 374 -17.21 28.97 0.15
C LYS A 374 -16.37 28.80 1.43
N ALA A 375 -16.14 29.90 2.15
CA ALA A 375 -15.34 29.94 3.37
C ALA A 375 -13.83 29.67 3.18
N TYR A 376 -13.33 29.61 1.94
CA TYR A 376 -11.93 29.28 1.67
C TYR A 376 -11.02 30.50 1.89
N GLU A 377 -11.46 31.68 1.49
CA GLU A 377 -10.73 32.93 1.75
C GLU A 377 -10.66 33.20 3.26
N GLU A 378 -11.76 33.01 3.98
CA GLU A 378 -11.81 33.15 5.43
C GLU A 378 -10.89 32.14 6.13
N PHE A 379 -10.73 30.94 5.56
CA PHE A 379 -9.75 29.98 6.04
C PHE A 379 -8.32 30.44 5.76
N TYR A 380 -8.05 31.00 4.58
CA TYR A 380 -6.75 31.59 4.26
C TYR A 380 -6.38 32.72 5.23
N GLU A 381 -7.28 33.68 5.48
CA GLU A 381 -7.09 34.76 6.45
C GLU A 381 -6.78 34.20 7.84
N ARG A 382 -7.53 33.19 8.30
CA ARG A 382 -7.28 32.52 9.57
C ARG A 382 -5.87 31.93 9.65
N ILE A 383 -5.36 31.29 8.61
CA ILE A 383 -4.01 30.72 8.61
C ILE A 383 -2.94 31.82 8.74
N GLN A 384 -3.18 33.01 8.16
CA GLN A 384 -2.30 34.16 8.36
C GLN A 384 -2.33 34.64 9.82
N GLU A 385 -3.50 34.66 10.45
CA GLU A 385 -3.66 35.01 11.87
C GLU A 385 -2.99 34.00 12.83
N GLU A 386 -2.90 32.73 12.42
CA GLU A 386 -2.19 31.67 13.17
C GLU A 386 -0.65 31.81 13.13
N GLY A 387 -0.13 32.82 12.41
CA GLY A 387 1.29 33.17 12.37
C GLY A 387 2.08 32.44 11.28
N VAL A 388 1.41 31.88 10.27
CA VAL A 388 2.08 31.26 9.12
C VAL A 388 2.69 32.33 8.22
N THR A 389 3.96 32.15 7.85
CA THR A 389 4.68 33.10 6.99
C THR A 389 4.37 32.83 5.53
N MET A 390 3.62 33.74 4.91
CA MET A 390 3.24 33.66 3.50
C MET A 390 4.31 34.31 2.60
N ILE A 391 5.00 33.52 1.80
CA ILE A 391 6.03 33.97 0.86
C ILE A 391 5.46 33.90 -0.55
N ARG A 392 5.21 35.08 -1.15
CA ARG A 392 4.70 35.16 -2.52
C ARG A 392 5.82 34.98 -3.53
N GLY A 393 6.16 33.72 -3.77
CA GLY A 393 6.89 33.27 -4.95
C GLY A 393 7.13 31.77 -4.89
N ARG A 394 7.54 31.22 -6.05
CA ARG A 394 7.78 29.79 -6.18
C ARG A 394 9.02 29.41 -5.38
N GLY A 395 8.92 28.39 -4.52
CA GLY A 395 10.08 27.69 -4.00
C GLY A 395 10.85 27.13 -5.19
N ALA A 396 12.00 27.73 -5.50
CA ALA A 396 12.76 27.47 -6.72
C ALA A 396 13.61 26.20 -6.59
N GLU A 397 14.18 25.98 -5.40
CA GLU A 397 15.10 24.87 -5.15
C GLU A 397 15.03 24.47 -3.66
N VAL A 398 15.24 23.18 -3.40
CA VAL A 398 15.50 22.64 -2.07
C VAL A 398 16.90 22.03 -2.05
N GLU A 399 17.76 22.56 -1.19
CA GLU A 399 19.13 22.08 -0.97
C GLU A 399 19.20 21.30 0.34
N VAL A 400 19.81 20.11 0.32
CA VAL A 400 20.10 19.33 1.53
C VAL A 400 21.45 19.78 2.08
N LEU A 401 21.45 20.35 3.29
CA LEU A 401 22.65 20.88 3.93
C LEU A 401 23.48 19.76 4.60
N PRO A 402 24.78 19.97 4.84
CA PRO A 402 25.65 18.97 5.47
C PRO A 402 25.25 18.57 6.90
N ASP A 403 24.49 19.41 7.60
CA ASP A 403 23.96 19.16 8.95
C ASP A 403 22.62 18.41 8.93
N GLY A 404 22.12 18.05 7.75
CA GLY A 404 20.84 17.35 7.55
C GLY A 404 19.62 18.27 7.44
N LYS A 405 19.77 19.59 7.63
CA LYS A 405 18.67 20.55 7.44
C LYS A 405 18.40 20.78 5.95
N LEU A 406 17.21 21.31 5.68
CA LEU A 406 16.74 21.59 4.32
C LEU A 406 16.69 23.10 4.11
N ARG A 407 17.35 23.60 3.06
CA ARG A 407 17.29 25.02 2.68
C ARG A 407 16.39 25.19 1.47
N VAL A 408 15.27 25.88 1.67
CA VAL A 408 14.37 26.28 0.58
C VAL A 408 14.77 27.65 0.08
N LYS A 409 15.06 27.76 -1.22
CA LYS A 409 15.39 29.02 -1.90
C LYS A 409 14.22 29.45 -2.76
N GLY A 410 13.87 30.73 -2.74
CA GLY A 410 12.84 31.30 -3.59
C GLY A 410 13.03 32.80 -3.79
N GLU A 411 12.12 33.40 -4.54
CA GLU A 411 12.01 34.86 -4.64
C GLU A 411 10.73 35.30 -3.94
N ASP A 412 10.80 36.33 -3.11
CA ASP A 412 9.60 36.97 -2.58
C ASP A 412 9.27 38.17 -3.48
N ALA A 413 8.23 38.02 -4.29
CA ALA A 413 7.78 39.04 -5.23
C ALA A 413 7.26 40.30 -4.54
N ASN A 414 6.79 40.21 -3.29
CA ASN A 414 6.33 41.38 -2.54
C ASN A 414 7.52 42.20 -2.00
N LEU A 415 8.63 41.53 -1.67
CA LEU A 415 9.85 42.17 -1.19
C LEU A 415 10.86 42.48 -2.31
N GLY A 416 10.68 41.90 -3.50
CA GLY A 416 11.60 42.05 -4.64
C GLY A 416 13.00 41.51 -4.36
N ARG A 417 13.12 40.46 -3.53
CA ARG A 417 14.42 39.87 -3.15
C ARG A 417 14.35 38.36 -3.08
N THR A 418 15.50 37.73 -3.22
CA THR A 418 15.66 36.31 -2.93
C THR A 418 15.53 36.06 -1.42
N VAL A 419 14.88 34.96 -1.07
CA VAL A 419 14.69 34.50 0.30
C VAL A 419 15.21 33.07 0.42
N GLN A 420 15.77 32.76 1.58
CA GLN A 420 16.26 31.43 1.92
C GLN A 420 15.80 31.11 3.33
N VAL A 421 15.22 29.92 3.51
CA VAL A 421 14.72 29.47 4.81
C VAL A 421 15.25 28.07 5.08
N ASP A 422 15.89 27.91 6.24
CA ASP A 422 16.37 26.62 6.73
C ASP A 422 15.31 25.98 7.62
N VAL A 423 14.86 24.78 7.24
CA VAL A 423 13.76 24.04 7.86
C VAL A 423 14.16 22.59 8.16
N GLY A 424 13.42 21.97 9.08
CA GLY A 424 13.59 20.55 9.39
C GLY A 424 12.84 19.65 8.41
N MET A 425 11.72 20.12 7.86
CA MET A 425 10.84 19.39 6.95
C MET A 425 10.40 20.27 5.77
N VAL A 426 10.32 19.68 4.58
CA VAL A 426 9.72 20.30 3.40
C VAL A 426 8.54 19.45 2.92
N VAL A 427 7.39 20.08 2.71
CA VAL A 427 6.20 19.44 2.14
C VAL A 427 5.96 19.94 0.72
N LEU A 428 5.99 19.03 -0.24
CA LEU A 428 5.79 19.30 -1.66
C LEU A 428 4.31 19.12 -2.01
N SER A 429 3.65 20.20 -2.38
CA SER A 429 2.25 20.16 -2.78
C SER A 429 2.15 19.80 -4.26
N THR A 430 2.15 18.49 -4.52
CA THR A 430 2.26 17.87 -5.84
C THR A 430 0.98 17.99 -6.67
N ALA A 431 1.15 17.85 -7.98
CA ALA A 431 0.06 17.85 -8.94
C ALA A 431 -0.80 16.60 -8.82
N ILE A 432 -2.05 16.75 -9.26
CA ILE A 432 -2.98 15.66 -9.49
C ILE A 432 -2.99 15.35 -10.99
N GLU A 433 -2.88 14.08 -11.35
CA GLU A 433 -2.96 13.58 -12.72
C GLU A 433 -4.10 12.57 -12.90
N ALA A 434 -4.41 12.25 -14.15
CA ALA A 434 -5.39 11.23 -14.46
C ALA A 434 -4.93 9.84 -13.95
N PRO A 435 -5.86 8.95 -13.57
CA PRO A 435 -5.51 7.59 -13.11
C PRO A 435 -4.59 6.84 -14.09
N HIS A 436 -3.71 5.97 -13.58
CA HIS A 436 -2.74 5.22 -14.39
C HIS A 436 -3.40 4.39 -15.51
N ASP A 437 -4.63 3.92 -15.30
CA ASP A 437 -5.37 3.11 -16.25
C ASP A 437 -6.40 3.90 -17.07
N ALA A 438 -6.34 5.23 -17.06
CA ALA A 438 -7.27 6.11 -17.79
C ALA A 438 -7.37 5.78 -19.28
N GLU A 439 -6.25 5.42 -19.94
CA GLU A 439 -6.26 5.04 -21.36
C GLU A 439 -7.02 3.74 -21.61
N ARG A 440 -6.85 2.74 -20.73
CA ARG A 440 -7.54 1.46 -20.80
C ARG A 440 -9.04 1.65 -20.59
N VAL A 441 -9.41 2.45 -19.58
CA VAL A 441 -10.81 2.79 -19.29
C VAL A 441 -11.43 3.59 -20.45
N ALA A 442 -10.70 4.55 -21.02
CA ALA A 442 -11.15 5.31 -22.17
C ALA A 442 -11.43 4.41 -23.37
N THR A 443 -10.53 3.45 -23.65
CA THR A 443 -10.70 2.49 -24.74
C THR A 443 -11.91 1.58 -24.49
N LEU A 444 -12.06 1.06 -23.26
CA LEU A 444 -13.14 0.14 -22.90
C LEU A 444 -14.54 0.78 -23.04
N PHE A 445 -14.68 2.04 -22.67
CA PHE A 445 -15.96 2.75 -22.68
C PHE A 445 -16.12 3.75 -23.85
N GLY A 446 -15.15 3.80 -24.77
CA GLY A 446 -15.16 4.70 -25.92
C GLY A 446 -15.15 6.18 -25.54
N LEU A 447 -14.35 6.58 -24.54
CA LEU A 447 -14.30 7.94 -24.03
C LEU A 447 -13.18 8.76 -24.69
N GLY A 448 -13.44 10.05 -24.87
CA GLY A 448 -12.39 11.01 -25.21
C GLY A 448 -11.60 11.43 -23.96
N ARG A 449 -10.41 11.96 -24.18
CA ARG A 449 -9.58 12.59 -23.14
C ARG A 449 -9.27 14.04 -23.52
N THR A 450 -9.22 14.91 -22.53
CA THR A 450 -8.78 16.30 -22.68
C THR A 450 -7.25 16.38 -22.75
N GLU A 451 -6.70 17.54 -23.15
CA GLU A 451 -5.25 17.74 -23.29
C GLU A 451 -4.49 17.56 -21.96
N ASP A 452 -5.16 17.76 -20.83
CA ASP A 452 -4.64 17.52 -19.47
C ASP A 452 -4.66 16.04 -19.08
N GLY A 453 -5.16 15.15 -19.95
CA GLY A 453 -5.16 13.71 -19.76
C GLY A 453 -6.38 13.15 -19.02
N PHE A 454 -7.29 13.98 -18.50
CA PHE A 454 -8.52 13.52 -17.85
C PHE A 454 -9.60 13.11 -18.87
N PHE A 455 -10.69 12.51 -18.40
CA PHE A 455 -11.80 12.15 -19.30
C PHE A 455 -12.56 13.38 -19.76
N ALA A 456 -12.84 13.45 -21.07
CA ALA A 456 -13.54 14.56 -21.68
C ALA A 456 -15.05 14.47 -21.44
N GLU A 457 -15.63 15.54 -20.91
CA GLU A 457 -17.07 15.75 -20.90
C GLU A 457 -17.61 16.08 -22.30
N ALA A 458 -18.91 15.87 -22.50
CA ALA A 458 -19.59 16.18 -23.75
C ALA A 458 -19.61 17.68 -24.04
N HIS A 459 -19.82 18.50 -23.01
CA HIS A 459 -19.74 19.95 -23.13
C HIS A 459 -19.49 20.61 -21.75
N PRO A 460 -18.46 21.47 -21.61
CA PRO A 460 -18.01 22.01 -20.31
C PRO A 460 -19.09 22.68 -19.44
N LYS A 461 -20.10 23.29 -20.07
CA LYS A 461 -21.20 24.02 -19.40
C LYS A 461 -22.55 23.28 -19.40
N MET A 462 -22.99 22.83 -20.57
CA MET A 462 -24.34 22.27 -20.75
C MET A 462 -24.44 20.81 -20.32
N ARG A 463 -23.36 20.04 -20.47
CA ARG A 463 -23.33 18.59 -20.23
C ARG A 463 -22.02 18.19 -19.53
N PRO A 464 -21.73 18.72 -18.32
CA PRO A 464 -20.42 18.56 -17.68
C PRO A 464 -20.18 17.16 -17.09
N VAL A 465 -21.25 16.41 -16.82
CA VAL A 465 -21.19 15.04 -16.27
C VAL A 465 -21.40 13.96 -17.33
N GLU A 466 -21.76 14.35 -18.54
CA GLU A 466 -22.05 13.41 -19.62
C GLU A 466 -20.85 13.29 -20.54
N THR A 467 -20.76 12.18 -21.26
CA THR A 467 -19.71 11.97 -22.27
C THR A 467 -20.32 11.98 -23.67
N ASN A 468 -19.47 11.92 -24.70
CA ASN A 468 -19.94 11.73 -26.08
C ASN A 468 -20.47 10.31 -26.34
N THR A 469 -20.30 9.39 -25.39
CA THR A 469 -20.85 8.05 -25.43
C THR A 469 -22.11 7.99 -24.59
N ASP A 470 -23.26 7.91 -25.28
CA ASP A 470 -24.56 7.81 -24.61
C ASP A 470 -24.59 6.64 -23.61
N GLY A 471 -25.11 6.90 -22.40
CA GLY A 471 -25.16 5.94 -21.31
C GLY A 471 -23.92 5.91 -20.42
N VAL A 472 -22.84 6.61 -20.77
CA VAL A 472 -21.62 6.72 -19.95
C VAL A 472 -21.46 8.15 -19.42
N PHE A 473 -21.31 8.27 -18.11
CA PHE A 473 -21.22 9.53 -17.36
C PHE A 473 -19.91 9.61 -16.57
N LEU A 474 -19.52 10.82 -16.15
CA LEU A 474 -18.33 11.09 -15.36
C LEU A 474 -18.70 11.60 -13.98
N ALA A 475 -17.99 11.15 -12.95
CA ALA A 475 -18.13 11.62 -11.58
C ALA A 475 -16.77 11.88 -10.93
N GLY A 476 -16.71 12.92 -10.09
CA GLY A 476 -15.50 13.24 -9.33
C GLY A 476 -14.27 13.58 -10.17
N ALA A 477 -13.10 13.39 -9.56
CA ALA A 477 -11.81 13.83 -10.09
C ALA A 477 -11.35 13.14 -11.39
N ALA A 478 -12.05 12.09 -11.84
CA ALA A 478 -11.77 11.42 -13.10
C ALA A 478 -11.94 12.35 -14.32
N GLN A 479 -12.82 13.36 -14.23
CA GLN A 479 -12.98 14.39 -15.27
C GLN A 479 -11.99 15.56 -15.11
N GLY A 480 -11.29 15.67 -13.98
CA GLY A 480 -10.33 16.74 -13.73
C GLY A 480 -10.25 17.18 -12.28
N PRO A 481 -9.19 17.92 -11.88
CA PRO A 481 -8.91 18.24 -10.49
C PRO A 481 -10.05 19.01 -9.81
N ARG A 482 -10.47 18.57 -8.62
CA ARG A 482 -11.52 19.19 -7.79
C ARG A 482 -11.44 18.73 -6.34
N ASP A 483 -12.07 19.47 -5.45
CA ASP A 483 -12.15 19.11 -4.03
C ASP A 483 -13.33 18.17 -3.73
N VAL A 484 -13.47 17.79 -2.46
CA VAL A 484 -14.52 16.86 -2.01
C VAL A 484 -15.93 17.42 -2.23
N PRO A 485 -16.26 18.67 -1.83
CA PRO A 485 -17.59 19.24 -2.09
C PRO A 485 -17.98 19.22 -3.58
N ASP A 486 -17.08 19.64 -4.46
CA ASP A 486 -17.33 19.65 -5.89
C ASP A 486 -17.44 18.23 -6.47
N THR A 487 -16.67 17.28 -5.94
CA THR A 487 -16.78 15.85 -6.28
C THR A 487 -18.16 15.30 -5.94
N VAL A 488 -18.66 15.58 -4.74
CA VAL A 488 -19.97 15.09 -4.28
C VAL A 488 -21.10 15.70 -5.12
N ALA A 489 -21.03 17.00 -5.41
CA ALA A 489 -22.00 17.67 -6.28
C ALA A 489 -21.98 17.08 -7.71
N HIS A 490 -20.78 16.84 -8.26
CA HIS A 490 -20.62 16.24 -9.58
C HIS A 490 -21.17 14.81 -9.64
N ALA A 491 -20.93 14.00 -8.61
CA ALA A 491 -21.48 12.65 -8.50
C ALA A 491 -23.00 12.65 -8.41
N GLY A 492 -23.59 13.57 -7.65
CA GLY A 492 -25.04 13.75 -7.58
C GLY A 492 -25.66 14.12 -8.94
N ALA A 493 -24.99 15.01 -9.69
CA ALA A 493 -25.42 15.35 -11.05
C ALA A 493 -25.30 14.17 -12.02
N ALA A 494 -24.21 13.39 -11.97
CA ALA A 494 -24.04 12.19 -12.79
C ALA A 494 -25.13 11.14 -12.49
N ALA A 495 -25.42 10.89 -11.21
CA ALA A 495 -26.49 9.99 -10.80
C ALA A 495 -27.86 10.47 -11.30
N SER A 496 -28.15 11.78 -11.24
CA SER A 496 -29.39 12.34 -11.77
C SER A 496 -29.54 12.12 -13.27
N MET A 497 -28.46 12.29 -14.06
CA MET A 497 -28.50 12.10 -15.50
C MET A 497 -28.63 10.63 -15.88
N ALA A 498 -27.95 9.73 -15.15
CA ALA A 498 -28.11 8.29 -15.31
C ALA A 498 -29.55 7.86 -15.00
N LEU A 499 -30.13 8.33 -13.89
CA LEU A 499 -31.52 8.03 -13.54
C LEU A 499 -32.51 8.56 -14.60
N ALA A 500 -32.30 9.77 -15.11
CA ALA A 500 -33.14 10.33 -16.17
C ALA A 500 -33.09 9.52 -17.48
N LEU A 501 -31.99 8.83 -17.75
CA LEU A 501 -31.88 7.89 -18.86
C LEU A 501 -32.65 6.59 -18.56
N LEU A 502 -32.42 6.01 -17.38
CA LEU A 502 -33.01 4.74 -16.97
C LEU A 502 -34.54 4.83 -16.81
N ASP A 503 -35.06 5.95 -16.29
CA ASP A 503 -36.50 6.17 -16.06
C ASP A 503 -37.31 6.18 -17.37
N LYS A 504 -36.69 6.59 -18.49
CA LYS A 504 -37.35 6.55 -19.80
C LYS A 504 -37.65 5.12 -20.27
N GLY A 505 -36.86 4.12 -19.85
CA GLY A 505 -36.99 2.73 -20.27
C GLY A 505 -36.63 2.44 -21.74
N GLU A 506 -36.60 3.46 -22.60
CA GLU A 506 -36.17 3.39 -23.99
C GLU A 506 -35.31 4.60 -24.40
N VAL A 507 -34.46 4.40 -25.40
CA VAL A 507 -33.56 5.44 -25.93
C VAL A 507 -33.71 5.55 -27.44
N THR A 508 -33.66 6.78 -27.93
CA THR A 508 -33.60 7.03 -29.38
C THR A 508 -32.14 7.05 -29.82
N ILE A 509 -31.76 6.07 -30.63
CA ILE A 509 -30.43 6.03 -31.24
C ILE A 509 -30.41 6.82 -32.55
N SER A 510 -29.24 7.38 -32.89
CA SER A 510 -29.05 8.05 -34.18
C SER A 510 -29.27 7.07 -35.34
N PRO A 511 -30.06 7.42 -36.37
CA PRO A 511 -30.23 6.58 -37.55
C PRO A 511 -29.04 6.63 -38.51
N ALA A 512 -27.99 7.41 -38.19
CA ALA A 512 -26.76 7.51 -38.98
C ALA A 512 -25.83 6.30 -38.75
N THR A 513 -26.36 5.09 -38.96
CA THR A 513 -25.66 3.82 -38.79
C THR A 513 -25.10 3.31 -40.12
N ALA A 514 -24.14 2.38 -40.03
CA ALA A 514 -23.66 1.63 -41.19
C ALA A 514 -24.58 0.43 -41.47
N VAL A 515 -24.82 0.11 -42.73
CA VAL A 515 -25.63 -1.03 -43.16
C VAL A 515 -24.92 -1.74 -44.31
N VAL A 516 -24.92 -3.06 -44.29
CA VAL A 516 -24.34 -3.89 -45.37
C VAL A 516 -25.46 -4.22 -46.37
N ASN A 517 -25.22 -3.96 -47.65
CA ASN A 517 -25.98 -4.56 -48.73
C ASN A 517 -25.45 -5.99 -48.96
N GLU A 518 -26.24 -6.98 -48.54
CA GLU A 518 -25.88 -8.40 -48.58
C GLU A 518 -25.61 -8.89 -50.01
N GLU A 519 -26.30 -8.35 -51.03
CA GLU A 519 -26.10 -8.72 -52.43
C GLU A 519 -24.74 -8.28 -53.00
N LEU A 520 -24.14 -7.24 -52.42
CA LEU A 520 -22.84 -6.70 -52.84
C LEU A 520 -21.69 -7.15 -51.94
N CYS A 521 -21.99 -7.83 -50.83
CA CYS A 521 -20.99 -8.23 -49.86
C CYS A 521 -20.08 -9.32 -50.42
N ALA A 522 -18.78 -9.05 -50.49
CA ALA A 522 -17.79 -10.02 -50.99
C ALA A 522 -17.25 -10.99 -49.91
N ALA A 523 -17.87 -11.03 -48.72
CA ALA A 523 -17.48 -11.88 -47.60
C ALA A 523 -16.01 -11.75 -47.14
N CYS A 524 -15.35 -10.61 -47.40
CA CYS A 524 -13.90 -10.46 -47.16
C CYS A 524 -13.52 -10.28 -45.68
N LYS A 525 -14.50 -10.09 -44.78
CA LYS A 525 -14.35 -9.90 -43.32
C LYS A 525 -13.53 -8.68 -42.88
N THR A 526 -13.05 -7.84 -43.80
CA THR A 526 -12.24 -6.63 -43.52
C THR A 526 -12.94 -5.65 -42.58
N CYS A 527 -14.25 -5.48 -42.71
CA CYS A 527 -15.02 -4.54 -41.91
C CYS A 527 -15.07 -4.90 -40.42
N ILE A 528 -14.89 -6.17 -40.05
CA ILE A 528 -15.05 -6.66 -38.67
C ILE A 528 -13.96 -6.10 -37.77
N SER A 529 -12.69 -6.23 -38.18
CA SER A 529 -11.55 -5.72 -37.39
C SER A 529 -11.45 -4.20 -37.36
N LEU A 530 -12.16 -3.49 -38.25
CA LEU A 530 -12.19 -2.04 -38.31
C LEU A 530 -13.24 -1.41 -37.37
N CYS A 531 -14.16 -2.20 -36.81
CA CYS A 531 -15.19 -1.67 -35.93
C CYS A 531 -14.71 -1.67 -34.47
N PRO A 532 -14.45 -0.50 -33.84
CA PRO A 532 -14.04 -0.45 -32.45
C PRO A 532 -15.18 -0.82 -31.47
N TYR A 533 -16.42 -0.84 -31.95
CA TYR A 533 -17.62 -1.10 -31.15
C TYR A 533 -18.13 -2.54 -31.27
N THR A 534 -17.40 -3.42 -31.98
CA THR A 534 -17.82 -4.81 -32.26
C THR A 534 -19.23 -4.92 -32.87
N ALA A 535 -19.68 -3.88 -33.58
CA ALA A 535 -21.03 -3.80 -34.13
C ALA A 535 -21.22 -4.69 -35.37
N ILE A 536 -20.15 -5.26 -35.94
CA ILE A 536 -20.20 -6.02 -37.20
C ILE A 536 -19.89 -7.47 -36.92
N SER A 537 -20.80 -8.36 -37.31
CA SER A 537 -20.65 -9.80 -37.20
C SER A 537 -20.68 -10.46 -38.58
N PHE A 538 -20.04 -11.63 -38.70
CA PHE A 538 -20.12 -12.44 -39.91
C PHE A 538 -21.16 -13.54 -39.73
N ILE A 539 -22.11 -13.63 -40.64
CA ILE A 539 -23.13 -14.67 -40.65
C ILE A 539 -22.66 -15.78 -41.59
N GLU A 540 -22.18 -16.88 -41.02
CA GLU A 540 -21.61 -18.00 -41.79
C GLU A 540 -22.65 -18.65 -42.71
N GLU A 541 -23.93 -18.74 -42.30
CA GLU A 541 -25.01 -19.34 -43.10
C GLU A 541 -25.28 -18.57 -44.40
N ASP A 542 -25.26 -17.25 -44.32
CA ASP A 542 -25.56 -16.35 -45.44
C ASP A 542 -24.30 -15.91 -46.19
N ASN A 543 -23.11 -16.22 -45.66
CA ASN A 543 -21.80 -15.82 -46.16
C ASN A 543 -21.67 -14.28 -46.36
N VAL A 544 -22.23 -13.49 -45.42
CA VAL A 544 -22.22 -12.02 -45.46
C VAL A 544 -21.90 -11.42 -44.10
N ALA A 545 -21.46 -10.16 -44.09
CA ALA A 545 -21.34 -9.38 -42.86
C ALA A 545 -22.68 -8.66 -42.55
N ARG A 546 -23.06 -8.58 -41.28
CA ARG A 546 -24.21 -7.79 -40.81
C ARG A 546 -23.79 -6.82 -39.72
N VAL A 547 -24.36 -5.61 -39.76
CA VAL A 547 -24.16 -4.59 -38.73
C VAL A 547 -25.33 -4.64 -37.75
N ASN A 548 -25.03 -4.77 -36.46
CA ASN A 548 -25.98 -4.49 -35.40
C ASN A 548 -26.13 -2.97 -35.27
N GLU A 549 -27.26 -2.45 -35.74
CA GLU A 549 -27.54 -1.01 -35.75
C GLU A 549 -27.54 -0.40 -34.34
N ALA A 550 -27.88 -1.17 -33.29
CA ALA A 550 -27.87 -0.68 -31.91
C ALA A 550 -26.47 -0.42 -31.37
N LEU A 551 -25.46 -1.16 -31.86
CA LEU A 551 -24.05 -0.99 -31.47
C LEU A 551 -23.30 0.01 -32.36
N CYS A 552 -23.84 0.32 -33.54
CA CYS A 552 -23.15 1.17 -34.51
C CYS A 552 -23.22 2.65 -34.12
N LYS A 553 -22.06 3.26 -33.85
CA LYS A 553 -21.95 4.72 -33.57
C LYS A 553 -21.77 5.59 -34.82
N GLY A 554 -21.89 5.03 -36.02
CA GLY A 554 -21.91 5.82 -37.26
C GLY A 554 -20.57 6.45 -37.70
N CYS A 555 -19.42 5.93 -37.26
CA CYS A 555 -18.11 6.53 -37.58
C CYS A 555 -17.72 6.46 -39.08
N GLY A 556 -18.39 5.61 -39.87
CA GLY A 556 -18.14 5.47 -41.32
C GLY A 556 -16.88 4.72 -41.73
N THR A 557 -16.00 4.31 -40.80
CA THR A 557 -14.72 3.64 -41.10
C THR A 557 -14.89 2.37 -41.94
N CYS A 558 -15.84 1.52 -41.58
CA CYS A 558 -16.12 0.28 -42.33
C CYS A 558 -16.71 0.54 -43.72
N ALA A 559 -17.51 1.61 -43.88
CA ALA A 559 -18.06 2.02 -45.17
C ALA A 559 -16.95 2.49 -46.12
N ALA A 560 -16.08 3.38 -45.63
CA ALA A 560 -14.95 3.90 -46.41
C ALA A 560 -13.93 2.83 -46.81
N ALA A 561 -13.74 1.80 -45.98
CA ALA A 561 -12.79 0.72 -46.23
C ALA A 561 -13.37 -0.46 -47.02
N CYS A 562 -14.68 -0.49 -47.28
CA CYS A 562 -15.32 -1.64 -47.91
C CYS A 562 -14.90 -1.76 -49.39
N PRO A 563 -14.13 -2.79 -49.78
CA PRO A 563 -13.60 -2.87 -51.15
C PRO A 563 -14.68 -3.14 -52.19
N SER A 564 -15.79 -3.79 -51.81
CA SER A 564 -16.92 -4.05 -52.71
C SER A 564 -17.95 -2.93 -52.73
N GLY A 565 -17.78 -1.85 -51.95
CA GLY A 565 -18.80 -0.81 -51.79
C GLY A 565 -20.12 -1.29 -51.17
N ALA A 566 -20.13 -2.47 -50.56
CA ALA A 566 -21.34 -3.06 -49.97
C ALA A 566 -21.83 -2.34 -48.71
N ILE A 567 -20.96 -1.63 -47.99
CA ILE A 567 -21.32 -0.98 -46.73
C ILE A 567 -21.67 0.48 -46.99
N MET A 568 -22.89 0.86 -46.62
CA MET A 568 -23.39 2.23 -46.71
C MET A 568 -23.46 2.86 -45.31
N ALA A 569 -22.83 4.02 -45.13
CA ALA A 569 -23.06 4.86 -43.96
C ALA A 569 -24.31 5.73 -44.20
N ARG A 570 -25.42 5.43 -43.51
CA ARG A 570 -26.64 6.24 -43.60
C ARG A 570 -26.34 7.68 -43.16
N HIS A 571 -26.95 8.65 -43.85
CA HIS A 571 -26.70 10.10 -43.69
C HIS A 571 -25.32 10.62 -44.19
N PHE A 572 -24.40 9.73 -44.53
CA PHE A 572 -23.09 10.04 -45.10
C PHE A 572 -22.76 9.11 -46.28
N THR A 573 -23.72 8.92 -47.19
CA THR A 573 -23.54 8.03 -48.34
C THR A 573 -22.52 8.61 -49.32
N ASP A 574 -21.87 7.75 -50.10
CA ASP A 574 -20.91 8.18 -51.13
C ASP A 574 -21.51 9.25 -52.06
N GLN A 575 -22.78 9.10 -52.45
CA GLN A 575 -23.49 10.07 -53.27
C GLN A 575 -23.66 11.44 -52.57
N GLN A 576 -23.97 11.44 -51.27
CA GLN A 576 -24.09 12.67 -50.49
C GLN A 576 -22.73 13.38 -50.35
N ILE A 577 -21.67 12.63 -50.04
CA ILE A 577 -20.32 13.17 -49.92
C ILE A 577 -19.82 13.71 -51.26
N LEU A 578 -19.99 12.96 -52.35
CA LEU A 578 -19.62 13.43 -53.69
C LEU A 578 -20.41 14.68 -54.09
N ALA A 579 -21.71 14.73 -53.83
CA ALA A 579 -22.52 15.92 -54.09
C ALA A 579 -22.04 17.14 -53.28
N GLN A 580 -21.64 16.94 -52.02
CA GLN A 580 -21.06 17.99 -51.18
C GLN A 580 -19.73 18.50 -51.74
N ILE A 581 -18.86 17.60 -52.21
CA ILE A 581 -17.59 17.94 -52.85
C ILE A 581 -17.83 18.70 -54.16
N GLU A 582 -18.72 18.21 -55.02
CA GLU A 582 -19.09 18.88 -56.27
C GLU A 582 -19.67 20.28 -56.01
N GLY A 583 -20.46 20.44 -54.95
CA GLY A 583 -21.02 21.72 -54.52
C GLY A 583 -19.97 22.79 -54.26
N LEU A 584 -18.77 22.42 -53.78
CA LEU A 584 -17.66 23.37 -53.57
C LEU A 584 -17.12 23.95 -54.88
N PHE A 585 -17.21 23.20 -55.98
CA PHE A 585 -16.70 23.62 -57.30
C PHE A 585 -17.75 24.31 -58.16
N ARG A 586 -19.03 24.26 -57.76
CA ARG A 586 -20.12 24.95 -58.45
C ARG A 586 -20.21 26.38 -57.92
N VAL A 587 -19.94 27.36 -58.77
CA VAL A 587 -20.17 28.78 -58.46
C VAL A 587 -21.68 28.96 -58.27
N PRO A 588 -22.15 29.62 -57.17
CA PRO A 588 -23.56 29.95 -57.04
C PRO A 588 -23.97 30.80 -58.24
N ALA A 589 -24.98 30.35 -58.98
CA ALA A 589 -25.53 31.09 -60.11
C ALA A 589 -26.19 32.40 -59.66
#